data_AF-A0A0D2H4A2-F1
#
_entry.id   AF-A0A0D2H4A2-F1
#
_cell.length_a   1.000
_cell.length_b   1.000
_cell.length_c   1.000
_cell.angle_alpha   90.00
_cell.angle_beta   90.00
_cell.angle_gamma   90.00
#
_symmetry.space_group_name_H-M   'P 1'
#
loop_
_entity.id
_entity.type
_entity.pdbx_description
1 polymer ?
#
loop_
_entity_poly.entity_id
_entity_poly.type
_entity_poly.pdbx_seq_one_letter_code
_entity_poly.pdbx_strand_id
1 'polypeptide(L)'
;MTYTLQSEAQKIFDKIVSDPRLNSPDGVKEFASKMKFIGDETQPFYPTPWKCAESQAALLVYIGIFAAATSKERYGLDQDIEVDVSRALLTGLAQCFIWCNDKWDSLAPEMDAVTRRWDHGYTRELYRQLATNIYRTKDGRWY
;
A
#
# COMPACT_ATOMS: atom_id res chain seq x y z
N MET A 1 -12.73 -16.72 -8.99
CA MET A 1 -11.40 -16.36 -9.53
C MET A 1 -10.34 -16.89 -8.59
N THR A 2 -9.26 -17.44 -9.14
CA THR A 2 -8.06 -17.83 -8.40
C THR A 2 -7.42 -16.59 -7.77
N TYR A 3 -6.92 -16.70 -6.54
CA TYR A 3 -6.23 -15.61 -5.85
C TYR A 3 -4.90 -15.30 -6.54
N THR A 4 -4.65 -14.01 -6.78
CA THR A 4 -3.31 -13.45 -7.03
C THR A 4 -3.17 -12.09 -6.37
N LEU A 5 -1.95 -11.71 -5.99
CA LEU A 5 -1.66 -10.37 -5.45
C LEU A 5 -2.23 -9.24 -6.32
N GLN A 6 -2.06 -9.34 -7.64
CA GLN A 6 -2.55 -8.36 -8.62
C GLN A 6 -4.08 -8.29 -8.64
N SER A 7 -4.76 -9.44 -8.64
CA SER A 7 -6.23 -9.49 -8.66
C SER A 7 -6.84 -8.95 -7.37
N GLU A 8 -6.18 -9.16 -6.23
CA GLU A 8 -6.62 -8.61 -4.95
C GLU A 8 -6.29 -7.12 -4.82
N ALA A 9 -5.14 -6.67 -5.32
CA ALA A 9 -4.80 -5.25 -5.41
C ALA A 9 -5.84 -4.50 -6.25
N GLN A 10 -6.25 -5.07 -7.39
CA GLN A 10 -7.33 -4.55 -8.23
C GLN A 10 -8.64 -4.39 -7.44
N LYS A 11 -9.09 -5.45 -6.74
CA LYS A 11 -10.33 -5.39 -5.95
C LYS A 11 -10.28 -4.33 -4.84
N ILE A 12 -9.10 -4.13 -4.23
CA ILE A 12 -8.91 -3.11 -3.21
C ILE A 12 -8.94 -1.72 -3.84
N PHE A 13 -8.24 -1.52 -4.96
CA PHE A 13 -8.26 -0.27 -5.70
C PHE A 13 -9.67 0.10 -6.17
N ASP A 14 -10.43 -0.85 -6.71
CA ASP A 14 -11.82 -0.62 -7.15
C ASP A 14 -12.70 -0.10 -6.00
N LYS A 15 -12.49 -0.61 -4.78
CA LYS A 15 -13.17 -0.12 -3.57
C LYS A 15 -12.71 1.29 -3.18
N ILE A 16 -11.42 1.58 -3.28
CA ILE A 16 -10.86 2.89 -2.95
C ILE A 16 -11.40 3.94 -3.93
N VAL A 17 -11.28 3.72 -5.25
CA VAL A 17 -11.65 4.72 -6.26
C VAL A 17 -13.16 4.99 -6.29
N SER A 18 -13.98 4.01 -5.89
CA SER A 18 -15.44 4.14 -5.77
C SER A 18 -15.91 4.65 -4.41
N ASP A 19 -15.02 4.83 -3.42
CA ASP A 19 -15.41 5.27 -2.09
C ASP A 19 -15.83 6.75 -2.10
N PRO A 20 -17.11 7.07 -1.83
CA PRO A 20 -17.60 8.44 -1.88
C PRO A 20 -16.96 9.33 -0.79
N ARG A 21 -16.43 8.74 0.28
CA ARG A 21 -15.80 9.49 1.38
C ARG A 21 -14.49 10.14 0.96
N LEU A 22 -13.83 9.60 -0.06
CA LEU A 22 -12.57 10.14 -0.59
C LEU A 22 -12.78 11.32 -1.54
N ASN A 23 -14.01 11.51 -2.06
CA ASN A 23 -14.39 12.64 -2.89
C ASN A 23 -13.43 12.91 -4.07
N SER A 24 -12.93 11.85 -4.71
CA SER A 24 -12.01 11.97 -5.85
C SER A 24 -12.71 12.65 -7.04
N PRO A 25 -12.07 13.63 -7.71
CA PRO A 25 -12.63 14.26 -8.91
C PRO A 25 -12.88 13.25 -10.04
N ASP A 26 -13.93 13.43 -10.83
CA ASP A 26 -14.26 12.48 -11.90
C ASP A 26 -13.17 12.42 -12.98
N GLY A 27 -12.56 13.55 -13.32
CA GLY A 27 -11.40 13.59 -14.23
C GLY A 27 -10.18 12.82 -13.72
N VAL A 28 -10.05 12.61 -12.40
CA VAL A 28 -9.02 11.72 -11.83
C VAL A 28 -9.42 10.25 -11.98
N LYS A 29 -10.70 9.93 -11.75
CA LYS A 29 -11.22 8.56 -11.87
C LYS A 29 -11.12 8.01 -13.29
N GLU A 30 -11.17 8.86 -14.32
CA GLU A 30 -10.99 8.44 -15.72
C GLU A 30 -9.64 7.73 -15.96
N PHE A 31 -8.59 8.12 -15.22
CA PHE A 31 -7.27 7.48 -15.30
C PHE A 31 -7.21 6.09 -14.65
N ALA A 32 -8.24 5.67 -13.92
CA ALA A 32 -8.34 4.30 -13.41
C ALA A 32 -8.31 3.26 -14.54
N SER A 33 -8.75 3.63 -15.75
CA SER A 33 -8.70 2.75 -16.93
C SER A 33 -7.30 2.55 -17.51
N LYS A 34 -6.33 3.40 -17.13
CA LYS A 34 -4.95 3.42 -17.64
C LYS A 34 -3.94 2.77 -16.70
N MET A 35 -4.43 2.21 -15.60
CA MET A 35 -3.58 1.60 -14.60
C MET A 35 -3.49 0.09 -14.77
N LYS A 36 -2.37 -0.48 -14.36
CA LYS A 36 -2.14 -1.92 -14.34
C LYS A 36 -1.28 -2.33 -13.16
N PHE A 37 -1.70 -3.38 -12.48
CA PHE A 37 -0.85 -4.11 -11.54
C PHE A 37 0.01 -5.11 -12.30
N ILE A 38 1.33 -5.00 -12.12
CA ILE A 38 2.33 -5.86 -12.76
C ILE A 38 3.17 -6.60 -11.70
N GLY A 39 4.11 -7.43 -12.16
CA GLY A 39 5.03 -8.21 -11.32
C GLY A 39 4.82 -9.71 -11.47
N ASP A 40 5.91 -10.47 -11.31
CA ASP A 40 5.92 -11.93 -11.51
C ASP A 40 5.38 -12.70 -10.30
N GLU A 41 5.53 -12.13 -9.09
CA GLU A 41 5.03 -12.75 -7.87
C GLU A 41 3.51 -12.66 -7.80
N THR A 42 2.85 -13.81 -7.64
CA THR A 42 1.39 -13.89 -7.62
C THR A 42 0.86 -14.35 -6.28
N GLN A 43 1.71 -14.94 -5.43
CA GLN A 43 1.33 -15.49 -4.12
C GLN A 43 1.80 -14.58 -2.98
N PRO A 44 1.18 -14.68 -1.79
CA PRO A 44 1.63 -13.92 -0.63
C PRO A 44 3.07 -14.30 -0.29
N PHE A 45 3.96 -13.30 -0.26
CA PHE A 45 5.36 -13.47 0.12
C PHE A 45 5.72 -12.76 1.42
N TYR A 46 4.92 -11.77 1.83
CA TYR A 46 5.16 -11.03 3.07
C TYR A 46 4.43 -11.70 4.22
N PRO A 47 5.15 -12.11 5.29
CA PRO A 47 4.57 -12.79 6.44
C PRO A 47 3.76 -11.79 7.29
N THR A 48 2.55 -11.47 6.85
CA THR A 48 1.54 -10.75 7.64
C THR A 48 0.16 -11.31 7.35
N PRO A 49 -0.75 -11.38 8.35
CA PRO A 49 -2.13 -11.83 8.12
C PRO A 49 -2.95 -10.84 7.27
N TRP A 50 -2.36 -9.70 6.89
CA TRP A 50 -3.01 -8.65 6.13
C TRP A 50 -2.54 -8.62 4.67
N LYS A 51 -3.40 -8.15 3.77
CA LYS A 51 -3.09 -7.96 2.34
C LYS A 51 -2.18 -6.75 2.14
N CYS A 52 -1.00 -6.75 2.74
CA CYS A 52 -0.14 -5.58 2.87
C CYS A 52 0.40 -5.12 1.52
N ALA A 53 0.97 -6.03 0.72
CA ALA A 53 1.49 -5.71 -0.60
C ALA A 53 0.37 -5.25 -1.54
N GLU A 54 -0.79 -5.91 -1.50
CA GLU A 54 -1.93 -5.58 -2.35
C GLU A 54 -2.55 -4.23 -1.97
N SER A 55 -2.68 -3.96 -0.67
CA SER A 55 -3.21 -2.68 -0.17
C SER A 55 -2.26 -1.53 -0.50
N GLN A 56 -0.96 -1.73 -0.31
CA GLN A 56 0.06 -0.74 -0.64
C GLN A 56 0.08 -0.45 -2.15
N ALA A 57 0.03 -1.49 -2.98
CA ALA A 57 -0.05 -1.33 -4.43
C ALA A 57 -1.31 -0.55 -4.84
N ALA A 58 -2.47 -0.90 -4.28
CA ALA A 58 -3.73 -0.22 -4.56
C ALA A 58 -3.68 1.27 -4.19
N LEU A 59 -3.07 1.62 -3.05
CA LEU A 59 -2.86 3.00 -2.64
C LEU A 59 -1.90 3.74 -3.57
N LEU A 60 -0.81 3.10 -4.01
CA LEU A 60 0.12 3.71 -4.97
C LEU A 60 -0.52 3.98 -6.33
N VAL A 61 -1.36 3.07 -6.83
CA VAL A 61 -2.16 3.33 -8.03
C VAL A 61 -3.13 4.48 -7.81
N TYR A 62 -3.79 4.53 -6.65
CA TYR A 62 -4.68 5.63 -6.32
C TYR A 62 -3.93 6.98 -6.30
N ILE A 63 -2.69 7.04 -5.81
CA ILE A 63 -1.84 8.23 -5.96
C ILE A 63 -1.47 8.46 -7.43
N GLY A 64 -1.16 7.40 -8.16
CA GLY A 64 -0.80 7.42 -9.58
C GLY A 64 -1.86 8.04 -10.49
N ILE A 65 -3.15 7.80 -10.24
CA ILE A 65 -4.23 8.42 -11.03
C ILE A 65 -4.30 9.93 -10.83
N PHE A 66 -4.02 10.44 -9.62
CA PHE A 66 -3.90 11.89 -9.39
C PHE A 66 -2.67 12.45 -10.10
N ALA A 67 -1.55 11.73 -10.05
CA ALA A 67 -0.32 12.15 -10.73
C ALA A 67 -0.52 12.22 -12.25
N ALA A 68 -1.16 11.22 -12.85
CA ALA A 68 -1.45 11.19 -14.28
C ALA A 68 -2.43 12.30 -14.69
N ALA A 69 -3.50 12.52 -13.92
CA ALA A 69 -4.42 13.63 -14.16
C ALA A 69 -3.72 15.00 -14.09
N THR A 70 -2.87 15.20 -13.08
CA THR A 70 -2.07 16.43 -12.93
C THR A 70 -1.08 16.59 -14.09
N SER A 71 -0.46 15.49 -14.52
CA SER A 71 0.48 15.47 -15.65
C SER A 71 -0.21 15.91 -16.95
N LYS A 72 -1.43 15.42 -17.16
CA LYS A 72 -2.26 15.78 -18.31
C LYS A 72 -2.69 17.24 -18.26
N GLU A 73 -3.20 17.70 -17.13
CA GLU A 73 -3.72 19.07 -16.98
C GLU A 73 -2.59 20.11 -17.08
N ARG A 74 -1.46 19.85 -16.43
CA ARG A 74 -0.37 20.83 -16.31
C ARG A 74 0.60 20.80 -17.49
N TYR A 75 0.81 19.64 -18.08
CA TYR A 75 1.86 19.45 -19.10
C TYR A 75 1.33 18.87 -20.42
N GLY A 76 0.03 18.55 -20.52
CA GLY A 76 -0.54 17.92 -21.70
C GLY A 76 -0.15 16.46 -21.90
N LEU A 77 0.64 15.88 -20.99
CA LEU A 77 1.20 14.54 -21.09
C LEU A 77 0.18 13.49 -20.68
N ASP A 78 -0.06 12.52 -21.55
CA ASP A 78 -0.92 11.38 -21.24
C ASP A 78 -0.06 10.17 -20.85
N GLN A 79 -0.30 9.60 -19.68
CA GLN A 79 0.59 8.58 -19.09
C GLN A 79 -0.20 7.36 -18.62
N ASP A 80 0.37 6.19 -18.90
CA ASP A 80 -0.05 4.92 -18.30
C ASP A 80 0.55 4.76 -16.90
N ILE A 81 -0.15 4.03 -16.04
CA ILE A 81 0.23 3.85 -14.63
C ILE A 81 0.52 2.37 -14.38
N GLU A 82 1.76 2.03 -14.08
CA GLU A 82 2.14 0.66 -13.73
C GLU A 82 2.68 0.58 -12.31
N VAL A 83 2.13 -0.33 -11.52
CA VAL A 83 2.61 -0.61 -10.17
C VAL A 83 2.96 -2.09 -10.06
N ASP A 84 4.25 -2.37 -9.84
CA ASP A 84 4.74 -3.69 -9.49
C ASP A 84 4.34 -4.00 -8.04
N VAL A 85 3.48 -5.01 -7.85
CA VAL A 85 2.91 -5.31 -6.53
C VAL A 85 3.96 -5.79 -5.53
N SER A 86 4.98 -6.52 -6.01
CA SER A 86 6.06 -7.01 -5.14
C SER A 86 6.93 -5.85 -4.64
N ARG A 87 7.18 -4.86 -5.51
CA ARG A 87 7.99 -3.68 -5.19
C ARG A 87 7.20 -2.61 -4.45
N ALA A 88 5.89 -2.55 -4.61
CA ALA A 88 5.02 -1.62 -3.89
C ALA A 88 5.20 -1.73 -2.37
N LEU A 89 5.32 -2.96 -1.86
CA LEU A 89 5.56 -3.20 -0.44
C LEU A 89 6.86 -2.53 0.05
N LEU A 90 7.92 -2.52 -0.76
CA LEU A 90 9.18 -1.86 -0.41
C LEU A 90 8.98 -0.36 -0.22
N THR A 91 8.06 0.28 -0.92
CA THR A 91 7.77 1.71 -0.71
C THR A 91 7.22 1.97 0.69
N GLY A 92 6.34 1.10 1.19
CA GLY A 92 5.85 1.20 2.57
C GLY A 92 6.96 0.94 3.60
N LEU A 93 7.78 -0.10 3.39
CA LEU A 93 8.88 -0.43 4.29
C LEU A 93 10.02 0.60 4.25
N ALA A 94 10.22 1.27 3.11
CA ALA A 94 11.23 2.29 2.93
C ALA A 94 11.02 3.47 3.90
N GLN A 95 9.78 3.73 4.33
CA GLN A 95 9.50 4.77 5.33
C GLN A 95 10.38 4.64 6.57
N CYS A 96 10.60 3.42 7.06
CA CYS A 96 11.44 3.15 8.24
C CYS A 96 12.90 3.65 8.10
N PHE A 97 13.34 3.90 6.86
CA PHE A 97 14.69 4.29 6.49
C PHE A 97 14.77 5.70 5.88
N ILE A 98 13.71 6.50 5.98
CA ILE A 98 13.77 7.92 5.57
C ILE A 98 14.41 8.74 6.69
N TRP A 99 15.08 9.84 6.35
CA TRP A 99 15.60 10.81 7.31
C TRP A 99 14.55 11.87 7.63
N CYS A 100 14.35 12.13 8.92
CA CYS A 100 13.50 13.19 9.45
C CYS A 100 14.27 13.94 10.53
N ASN A 101 14.57 15.23 10.30
CA ASN A 101 15.30 16.11 11.22
C ASN A 101 16.58 15.49 11.81
N ASP A 102 17.51 15.11 10.94
CA ASP A 102 18.81 14.49 11.29
C ASP A 102 18.71 13.15 12.05
N LYS A 103 17.55 12.49 12.01
CA LYS A 103 17.31 11.16 12.59
C LYS A 103 16.64 10.25 11.57
N TRP A 104 16.73 8.93 11.77
CA TRP A 104 15.86 8.00 11.06
C TRP A 104 14.41 8.23 11.47
N ASP A 105 13.48 8.17 10.52
CA ASP A 105 12.04 8.40 10.69
C ASP A 105 11.47 7.56 11.85
N SER A 106 11.89 6.29 11.91
CA SER A 106 11.51 5.32 12.95
C SER A 106 11.98 5.70 14.37
N LEU A 107 12.92 6.63 14.50
CA LEU A 107 13.50 7.11 15.76
C LEU A 107 13.16 8.59 16.05
N ALA A 108 12.45 9.28 15.14
CA ALA A 108 12.07 10.67 15.30
C ALA A 108 10.86 10.79 16.25
N PRO A 109 10.94 11.54 17.37
CA PRO A 109 9.82 11.72 18.30
C PRO A 109 8.56 12.32 17.66
N GLU A 110 8.74 13.14 16.63
CA GLU A 110 7.65 13.77 15.87
C GLU A 110 6.84 12.72 15.12
N MET A 111 7.53 11.79 14.48
CA MET A 111 6.93 10.67 13.76
C MET A 111 6.31 9.67 14.72
N ASP A 112 6.96 9.44 15.85
CA ASP A 112 6.43 8.64 16.93
C ASP A 112 5.07 9.15 17.43
N ALA A 113 4.95 10.46 17.63
CA ALA A 113 3.70 11.11 18.03
C ALA A 113 2.58 10.96 16.97
N VAL A 114 2.93 10.98 15.68
CA VAL A 114 1.98 10.75 14.57
C VAL A 114 1.53 9.28 14.58
N THR A 115 2.47 8.34 14.58
CA THR A 115 2.19 6.90 14.50
C THR A 115 1.38 6.42 15.69
N ARG A 116 1.65 6.91 16.91
CA ARG A 116 0.83 6.58 18.10
C ARG A 116 -0.64 6.96 17.96
N ARG A 117 -0.97 8.04 17.24
CA ARG A 117 -2.38 8.42 17.01
C ARG A 117 -3.12 7.40 16.16
N TRP A 118 -2.42 6.72 15.26
CA TRP A 118 -2.96 5.72 14.34
C TRP A 118 -2.81 4.28 14.84
N ASP A 119 -2.07 4.06 15.93
CA ASP A 119 -1.89 2.76 16.57
C ASP A 119 -3.11 2.34 17.39
N HIS A 120 -4.23 2.08 16.71
CA HIS A 120 -5.45 1.57 17.34
C HIS A 120 -5.32 0.10 17.82
N GLY A 121 -4.23 -0.57 17.43
CA GLY A 121 -3.96 -1.99 17.75
C GLY A 121 -3.00 -2.21 18.91
N TYR A 122 -2.51 -1.15 19.56
CA TYR A 122 -1.50 -1.20 20.61
C TYR A 122 -0.25 -2.00 20.21
N THR A 123 0.19 -1.85 18.97
CA THR A 123 1.27 -2.63 18.35
C THR A 123 2.61 -2.55 19.12
N ARG A 124 2.76 -1.57 20.02
CA ARG A 124 3.93 -1.41 20.89
C ARG A 124 3.91 -2.17 22.21
N GLU A 125 2.85 -2.91 22.52
CA GLU A 125 2.88 -3.82 23.67
C GLU A 125 3.89 -4.96 23.42
N LEU A 126 4.73 -5.26 24.41
CA LEU A 126 5.84 -6.20 24.27
C LEU A 126 5.40 -7.56 23.68
N TYR A 127 4.32 -8.14 24.18
CA TYR A 127 3.85 -9.44 23.68
C TYR A 127 3.39 -9.40 22.22
N ARG A 128 2.88 -8.26 21.72
CA ARG A 128 2.47 -8.07 20.33
C ARG A 128 3.68 -7.89 19.42
N GLN A 129 4.68 -7.15 19.88
CA GLN A 129 5.96 -7.01 19.18
C GLN A 129 6.72 -8.34 19.07
N LEU A 130 6.55 -9.24 20.04
CA LEU A 130 7.16 -10.57 20.02
C LEU A 130 6.34 -11.60 19.23
N ALA A 131 5.08 -11.29 18.90
CA ALA A 131 4.19 -12.14 18.11
C ALA A 131 4.24 -11.87 16.59
N THR A 132 5.24 -11.13 16.10
CA THR A 132 5.37 -10.73 14.68
C THR A 132 5.83 -11.84 13.75
N ASN A 133 6.12 -13.04 14.26
CA ASN A 133 6.61 -14.13 13.45
C ASN A 133 5.43 -14.91 12.89
N ILE A 134 5.24 -14.86 11.57
CA ILE A 134 4.32 -15.77 10.91
C ILE A 134 4.94 -17.16 10.87
N TYR A 135 4.19 -18.16 11.31
CA TYR A 135 4.61 -19.56 11.26
C TYR A 135 3.52 -20.45 10.68
N ARG A 136 3.96 -21.48 9.94
CA ARG A 136 3.06 -22.49 9.40
C ARG A 136 2.62 -23.39 10.54
N THR A 137 1.33 -23.46 10.80
CA THR A 137 0.78 -24.33 11.83
C THR A 137 0.42 -25.71 11.27
N LYS A 138 0.05 -26.63 12.17
CA LYS A 138 -0.26 -28.03 11.84
C LYS A 138 -1.44 -28.21 10.89
N ASP A 139 -2.35 -27.23 10.80
CA ASP A 139 -3.49 -27.25 9.88
C ASP A 139 -3.10 -26.79 8.45
N GLY A 140 -1.83 -26.47 8.22
CA GLY A 140 -1.30 -26.00 6.95
C GLY A 140 -1.51 -24.50 6.71
N ARG A 141 -2.18 -23.77 7.61
CA ARG A 141 -2.40 -22.32 7.54
C ARG A 141 -1.27 -21.58 8.26
N TRP A 142 -1.04 -20.36 7.82
CA TRP A 142 -0.06 -19.43 8.38
C TRP A 142 -0.79 -18.43 9.29
N TYR A 143 -0.22 -18.19 10.47
CA TYR A 143 -0.73 -17.26 11.48
C TYR A 143 0.40 -16.34 11.91
#